data_AF-A0A923Z0D8-F1
#
_entry.id   AF-A0A923Z0D8-F1
#
_cell.length_a   1.000
_cell.length_b   1.000
_cell.length_c   1.000
_cell.angle_alpha   90.00
_cell.angle_beta   90.00
_cell.angle_gamma   90.00
#
_symmetry.space_group_name_H-M   'P 1'
#
loop_
_entity.id
_entity.type
_entity.pdbx_description
1 polymer ?
#
loop_
_entity_poly.entity_id
_entity_poly.type
_entity_poly.pdbx_seq_one_letter_code
_entity_poly.pdbx_strand_id
1 'polypeptide(L)'
;MNWSLSGTGWKQAIVVGACCIAGAVQAQDLGSLLKSVFNNRPADMMNLIIQSVSDVSSGNISAGTPVPADSEGKVVLYSTSWCGYCKRSASYMRQKNIPFIERDIESNAAYKAEYKRAGGKGPVPFLVFGTQTMQGFSEVSIDRHYADFQRTMASRPVNMDAPAALMQPTPQLDSSGTLLQSGDMVVGKIAGVKVYAQPSRTAPKLLALGKTEEAIYMGEERDGLYRVTTAIGEGWVDKLLVRRR
;
A
#
# COMPACT_ATOMS: atom_id res chain seq x y z
N MET A 1 -71.73 -2.73 25.16
CA MET A 1 -72.93 -2.61 24.31
C MET A 1 -72.50 -2.65 22.86
N ASN A 2 -73.20 -3.49 22.11
CA ASN A 2 -73.11 -3.74 20.68
C ASN A 2 -73.54 -2.48 19.91
N TRP A 3 -72.93 -2.15 18.77
CA TRP A 3 -73.59 -1.36 17.72
C TRP A 3 -73.25 -1.88 16.32
N SER A 4 -74.32 -2.34 15.69
CA SER A 4 -74.50 -2.79 14.32
C SER A 4 -74.72 -1.59 13.40
N LEU A 5 -74.16 -1.62 12.19
CA LEU A 5 -74.67 -0.84 11.07
C LEU A 5 -74.81 -1.74 9.84
N SER A 6 -76.05 -1.84 9.40
CA SER A 6 -76.56 -2.54 8.23
C SER A 6 -77.05 -1.53 7.19
N GLY A 7 -76.86 -1.86 5.90
CA GLY A 7 -77.57 -1.29 4.75
C GLY A 7 -76.82 -0.13 4.05
N THR A 8 -76.93 0.12 2.75
CA THR A 8 -77.79 -0.43 1.69
C THR A 8 -77.14 -0.06 0.34
N GLY A 9 -77.46 -0.81 -0.71
CA GLY A 9 -76.73 -0.87 -1.98
C GLY A 9 -76.77 0.35 -2.90
N TRP A 10 -75.81 0.36 -3.83
CA TRP A 10 -75.91 1.06 -5.11
C TRP A 10 -75.53 0.08 -6.22
N LYS A 11 -76.49 -0.14 -7.12
CA LYS A 11 -76.36 -0.88 -8.37
C LYS A 11 -75.37 -0.15 -9.27
N GLN A 12 -74.37 -0.85 -9.80
CA GLN A 12 -73.88 -0.59 -11.15
C GLN A 12 -73.55 -1.93 -11.82
N ALA A 13 -74.33 -2.21 -12.85
CA ALA A 13 -74.08 -3.28 -13.80
C ALA A 13 -72.90 -2.86 -14.68
N ILE A 14 -71.80 -3.63 -14.65
CA ILE A 14 -70.83 -3.62 -15.72
C ILE A 14 -71.03 -4.91 -16.50
N VAL A 15 -71.53 -4.72 -17.72
CA VAL A 15 -71.59 -5.69 -18.80
C VAL A 15 -70.20 -6.26 -19.00
N VAL A 16 -70.00 -7.54 -18.66
CA VAL A 16 -68.82 -8.31 -19.09
C VAL A 16 -69.01 -8.61 -20.57
N GLY A 17 -68.58 -7.65 -21.40
CA GLY A 17 -68.42 -7.84 -22.82
C GLY A 17 -67.21 -8.74 -23.06
N ALA A 18 -67.46 -10.01 -23.34
CA ALA A 18 -66.50 -10.90 -23.98
C ALA A 18 -66.19 -10.35 -25.37
N CYS A 19 -65.05 -9.68 -25.51
CA CYS A 19 -64.46 -9.35 -26.80
C CYS A 19 -63.27 -10.28 -27.02
N CYS A 20 -63.53 -11.38 -27.74
CA CYS A 20 -62.50 -12.23 -28.32
C CYS A 20 -61.82 -11.46 -29.46
N ILE A 21 -60.74 -10.73 -29.16
CA ILE A 21 -59.74 -10.37 -30.17
C ILE A 21 -58.72 -11.49 -30.24
N ALA A 22 -58.97 -12.40 -31.18
CA ALA A 22 -57.95 -13.27 -31.75
C ALA A 22 -56.96 -12.37 -32.52
N GLY A 23 -55.79 -12.16 -31.93
CA GLY A 23 -54.65 -11.48 -32.56
C GLY A 23 -53.38 -12.02 -31.94
N ALA A 24 -52.68 -12.87 -32.67
CA ALA A 24 -51.50 -13.58 -32.23
C ALA A 24 -50.40 -12.62 -31.73
N VAL A 25 -50.04 -12.70 -30.46
CA VAL A 25 -48.78 -12.16 -29.95
C VAL A 25 -47.68 -13.09 -30.45
N GLN A 26 -46.92 -12.65 -31.45
CA GLN A 26 -45.78 -13.39 -31.94
C GLN A 26 -44.73 -13.55 -30.83
N ALA A 27 -44.62 -14.77 -30.31
CA ALA A 27 -43.49 -15.24 -29.52
C ALA A 27 -42.26 -15.36 -30.44
N GLN A 28 -41.61 -14.24 -30.75
CA GLN A 28 -40.36 -14.22 -31.51
C GLN A 28 -39.44 -13.09 -31.03
N ASP A 29 -39.06 -13.08 -29.75
CA ASP A 29 -37.79 -12.41 -29.40
C ASP A 29 -37.12 -12.91 -28.11
N LEU A 30 -37.18 -14.21 -27.84
CA LEU A 30 -36.35 -14.81 -26.77
C LEU A 30 -35.13 -15.56 -27.32
N GLY A 31 -35.05 -15.76 -28.64
CA GLY A 31 -33.90 -16.39 -29.29
C GLY A 31 -32.75 -15.43 -29.60
N SER A 32 -33.04 -14.13 -29.84
CA SER A 32 -32.00 -13.12 -30.12
C SER A 32 -31.29 -12.67 -28.84
N LEU A 33 -32.02 -12.57 -27.72
CA LEU A 33 -31.49 -12.24 -26.41
C LEU A 33 -30.64 -13.37 -25.81
N LEU A 34 -30.92 -14.63 -26.14
CA LEU A 34 -30.06 -15.76 -25.75
C LEU A 34 -28.84 -15.94 -26.66
N LYS A 35 -28.92 -15.58 -27.95
CA LYS A 35 -27.75 -15.58 -28.85
C LYS A 35 -26.76 -14.46 -28.56
N SER A 36 -27.21 -13.34 -27.99
CA SER A 36 -26.33 -12.29 -27.46
C SER A 36 -25.47 -12.78 -26.28
N VAL A 37 -26.02 -13.67 -25.45
CA VAL A 37 -25.34 -14.23 -24.27
C VAL A 37 -24.35 -15.35 -24.66
N PHE A 38 -24.59 -16.06 -25.76
CA PHE A 38 -23.79 -17.24 -26.14
C PHE A 38 -22.72 -17.00 -27.22
N ASN A 39 -22.60 -15.79 -27.77
CA ASN A 39 -21.70 -15.53 -28.90
C ASN A 39 -20.59 -14.50 -28.64
N ASN A 40 -20.19 -14.31 -27.38
CA ASN A 40 -18.98 -13.58 -27.05
C ASN A 40 -17.80 -14.50 -26.71
N ARG A 41 -16.68 -14.08 -27.27
CA ARG A 41 -15.38 -14.73 -27.45
C ARG A 41 -14.69 -15.10 -26.13
N PRO A 42 -13.64 -15.95 -26.14
CA PRO A 42 -12.84 -16.38 -24.98
C PRO A 42 -12.18 -15.27 -24.13
N ALA A 43 -12.40 -13.99 -24.43
CA ALA A 43 -11.99 -12.86 -23.61
C ALA A 43 -12.90 -12.62 -22.39
N ASP A 44 -14.15 -13.14 -22.39
CA ASP A 44 -15.09 -12.93 -21.27
C ASP A 44 -14.84 -13.84 -20.05
N MET A 45 -13.95 -14.84 -20.14
CA MET A 45 -13.50 -15.57 -18.94
C MET A 45 -12.53 -14.78 -18.05
N MET A 46 -12.01 -13.64 -18.52
CA MET A 46 -11.26 -12.70 -17.66
C MET A 46 -12.16 -11.64 -17.00
N ASN A 47 -13.45 -11.59 -17.37
CA ASN A 47 -14.42 -10.64 -16.83
C ASN A 47 -15.34 -11.27 -15.77
N LEU A 48 -15.24 -12.58 -15.52
CA LEU A 48 -16.02 -13.27 -14.47
C LEU A 48 -15.39 -13.18 -13.07
N ILE A 49 -14.29 -12.42 -12.90
CA ILE A 49 -13.81 -11.92 -11.60
C ILE A 49 -14.33 -10.48 -11.35
N ILE A 50 -15.14 -9.92 -12.25
CA ILE A 50 -15.62 -8.53 -12.22
C ILE A 50 -17.09 -8.50 -11.78
N GLN A 51 -17.36 -9.00 -10.57
CA GLN A 51 -18.61 -8.71 -9.83
C GLN A 51 -18.40 -8.42 -8.33
N SER A 52 -17.22 -7.96 -7.89
CA SER A 52 -17.11 -7.35 -6.55
C SER A 52 -16.00 -6.28 -6.36
N VAL A 53 -15.84 -5.35 -7.29
CA VAL A 53 -15.06 -4.11 -7.00
C VAL A 53 -15.82 -3.12 -6.07
N SER A 54 -16.89 -3.57 -5.42
CA SER A 54 -17.57 -2.90 -4.31
C SER A 54 -16.93 -3.16 -2.95
N ASP A 55 -16.06 -4.17 -2.83
CA ASP A 55 -15.45 -4.54 -1.56
C ASP A 55 -14.18 -3.72 -1.30
N VAL A 56 -14.35 -2.41 -1.13
CA VAL A 56 -13.27 -1.61 -0.53
C VAL A 56 -13.11 -2.07 0.91
N SER A 57 -12.15 -2.96 1.14
CA SER A 57 -11.81 -3.41 2.48
C SER A 57 -10.81 -2.43 3.09
N SER A 58 -11.18 -1.83 4.21
CA SER A 58 -10.29 -0.98 5.00
C SER A 58 -9.73 -1.78 6.17
N GLY A 59 -8.47 -1.57 6.49
CA GLY A 59 -7.80 -2.25 7.60
C GLY A 59 -6.76 -1.34 8.26
N ASN A 60 -6.19 -1.81 9.37
CA ASN A 60 -5.08 -1.13 10.02
C ASN A 60 -3.86 -2.05 10.08
N ILE A 61 -2.69 -1.47 9.90
CA ILE A 61 -1.41 -2.13 10.07
C ILE A 61 -1.15 -2.24 11.59
N SER A 62 -0.74 -3.42 12.06
CA SER A 62 -0.36 -3.61 13.48
C SER A 62 0.79 -2.69 13.84
N ALA A 63 0.71 -2.07 15.03
CA ALA A 63 1.78 -1.28 15.61
C ALA A 63 3.10 -2.08 15.58
N GLY A 64 4.16 -1.49 15.01
CA GLY A 64 5.48 -2.13 14.87
C GLY A 64 5.74 -2.79 13.50
N THR A 65 4.77 -2.83 12.59
CA THR A 65 5.03 -3.29 11.21
C THR A 65 5.80 -2.20 10.46
N PRO A 66 6.97 -2.49 9.85
CA PRO A 66 7.71 -1.51 9.09
C PRO A 66 6.95 -1.14 7.81
N VAL A 67 6.35 0.07 7.82
CA VAL A 67 5.95 0.79 6.61
C VAL A 67 7.24 1.31 5.95
N PRO A 68 7.37 1.30 4.61
CA PRO A 68 8.57 1.79 3.93
C PRO A 68 9.01 3.17 4.43
N ALA A 69 10.28 3.30 4.83
CA ALA A 69 10.81 4.51 5.48
C ALA A 69 10.75 5.77 4.58
N ASP A 70 10.75 5.59 3.26
CA ASP A 70 10.64 6.67 2.28
C ASP A 70 9.20 7.15 2.05
N SER A 71 8.21 6.52 2.68
CA SER A 71 6.81 6.93 2.60
C SER A 71 6.37 7.87 3.72
N GLU A 72 7.29 8.47 4.48
CA GLU A 72 6.92 9.49 5.47
C GLU A 72 6.21 10.65 4.76
N GLY A 73 4.96 10.92 5.16
CA GLY A 73 4.13 11.95 4.53
C GLY A 73 3.49 11.59 3.20
N LYS A 74 3.65 10.35 2.70
CA LYS A 74 3.14 9.91 1.38
C LYS A 74 2.29 8.65 1.49
N VAL A 75 1.36 8.50 0.57
CA VAL A 75 0.58 7.28 0.39
C VAL A 75 1.42 6.25 -0.37
N VAL A 76 1.39 4.98 0.01
CA VAL A 76 2.03 3.91 -0.77
C VAL A 76 0.96 3.20 -1.58
N LEU A 77 1.13 3.15 -2.91
CA LEU A 77 0.28 2.41 -3.82
C LEU A 77 1.03 1.16 -4.29
N TYR A 78 0.57 -0.01 -3.87
CA TYR A 78 1.00 -1.27 -4.48
C TYR A 78 0.16 -1.55 -5.72
N SER A 79 0.85 -1.71 -6.84
CA SER A 79 0.25 -1.85 -8.18
C SER A 79 0.90 -2.99 -8.96
N THR A 80 0.35 -3.25 -10.14
CA THR A 80 1.00 -4.03 -11.21
C THR A 80 0.90 -3.26 -12.52
N SER A 81 1.85 -3.48 -13.43
CA SER A 81 1.96 -2.73 -14.69
C SER A 81 0.73 -2.83 -15.62
N TRP A 82 0.04 -3.98 -15.59
CA TRP A 82 -1.14 -4.26 -16.42
C TRP A 82 -2.47 -3.88 -15.75
N CYS A 83 -2.49 -3.57 -14.45
CA CYS A 83 -3.70 -3.32 -13.68
C CYS A 83 -4.35 -1.96 -14.02
N GLY A 84 -5.52 -1.99 -14.65
CA GLY A 84 -6.27 -0.78 -15.01
C GLY A 84 -6.74 0.05 -13.81
N TYR A 85 -7.23 -0.59 -12.75
CA TYR A 85 -7.65 0.10 -11.52
C TYR A 85 -6.49 0.77 -10.78
N CYS A 86 -5.28 0.20 -10.87
CA CYS A 86 -4.08 0.78 -10.29
C CYS A 86 -3.70 2.07 -11.00
N LYS A 87 -3.78 2.08 -12.34
CA LYS A 87 -3.61 3.30 -13.15
C LYS A 87 -4.66 4.36 -12.80
N ARG A 88 -5.92 3.95 -12.57
CA ARG A 88 -6.98 4.86 -12.11
C ARG A 88 -6.69 5.43 -10.73
N SER A 89 -6.27 4.62 -9.75
CA SER A 89 -5.84 5.09 -8.43
C SER A 89 -4.72 6.13 -8.53
N ALA A 90 -3.67 5.82 -9.30
CA ALA A 90 -2.53 6.72 -9.48
C ALA A 90 -2.95 8.04 -10.13
N SER A 91 -3.74 7.99 -11.23
CA SER A 91 -4.25 9.19 -11.90
C SER A 91 -5.14 10.03 -11.00
N TYR A 92 -6.02 9.41 -10.22
CA TYR A 92 -6.89 10.10 -9.28
C TYR A 92 -6.07 10.85 -8.21
N MET A 93 -5.09 10.16 -7.58
CA MET A 93 -4.20 10.78 -6.60
C MET A 93 -3.37 11.92 -7.20
N ARG A 94 -2.88 11.78 -8.43
CA ARG A 94 -2.20 12.88 -9.15
C ARG A 94 -3.12 14.09 -9.36
N GLN A 95 -4.36 13.86 -9.81
CA GLN A 95 -5.34 14.93 -10.02
C GLN A 95 -5.68 15.69 -8.72
N LYS A 96 -5.73 14.96 -7.60
CA LYS A 96 -6.02 15.52 -6.27
C LYS A 96 -4.79 16.10 -5.56
N ASN A 97 -3.61 16.11 -6.20
CA ASN A 97 -2.34 16.50 -5.59
C ASN A 97 -2.01 15.72 -4.30
N ILE A 98 -2.40 14.44 -4.25
CA ILE A 98 -2.09 13.53 -3.15
C ILE A 98 -0.67 12.99 -3.41
N PRO A 99 0.30 13.21 -2.51
CA PRO A 99 1.65 12.70 -2.68
C PRO A 99 1.68 11.19 -2.43
N PHE A 100 2.18 10.42 -3.39
CA PHE A 100 2.25 8.95 -3.28
C PHE A 100 3.52 8.37 -3.91
N ILE A 101 3.82 7.13 -3.52
CA ILE A 101 4.87 6.28 -4.10
C ILE A 101 4.20 5.06 -4.70
N GLU A 102 4.56 4.73 -5.94
CA GLU A 102 4.07 3.53 -6.62
C GLU A 102 5.08 2.39 -6.49
N ARG A 103 4.59 1.21 -6.09
CA ARG A 103 5.38 0.00 -5.86
C ARG A 103 4.79 -1.13 -6.69
N ASP A 104 5.47 -1.48 -7.79
CA ASP A 104 5.07 -2.61 -8.61
C ASP A 104 5.50 -3.94 -7.97
N ILE A 105 4.52 -4.71 -7.51
CA ILE A 105 4.74 -5.97 -6.78
C ILE A 105 5.08 -7.15 -7.71
N GLU A 106 4.94 -7.00 -9.03
CA GLU A 106 5.32 -8.03 -10.00
C GLU A 106 6.76 -7.90 -10.44
N SER A 107 7.23 -6.68 -10.65
CA SER A 107 8.61 -6.44 -11.07
C SER A 107 9.62 -6.47 -9.93
N ASN A 108 9.17 -6.36 -8.66
CA ASN A 108 10.07 -6.32 -7.51
C ASN A 108 9.60 -7.22 -6.35
N ALA A 109 10.41 -8.24 -6.05
CA ALA A 109 10.14 -9.20 -4.97
C ALA A 109 10.14 -8.57 -3.57
N ALA A 110 10.93 -7.51 -3.34
CA ALA A 110 10.93 -6.79 -2.07
C ALA A 110 9.60 -6.05 -1.84
N TYR A 111 9.05 -5.42 -2.89
CA TYR A 111 7.74 -4.75 -2.82
C TYR A 111 6.61 -5.77 -2.63
N LYS A 112 6.72 -6.95 -3.24
CA LYS A 112 5.79 -8.05 -2.98
C LYS A 112 5.82 -8.53 -1.53
N ALA A 113 7.00 -8.64 -0.94
CA ALA A 113 7.14 -9.02 0.47
C ALA A 113 6.60 -7.93 1.40
N GLU A 114 6.85 -6.66 1.06
CA GLU A 114 6.33 -5.50 1.79
C GLU A 114 4.80 -5.43 1.75
N TYR A 115 4.20 -5.57 0.56
CA TYR A 115 2.75 -5.67 0.36
C TYR A 115 2.12 -6.72 1.28
N LYS A 116 2.72 -7.93 1.36
CA LYS A 116 2.23 -8.99 2.25
C LYS A 116 2.34 -8.61 3.73
N ARG A 117 3.47 -8.01 4.14
CA ARG A 117 3.68 -7.55 5.53
C ARG A 117 2.71 -6.44 5.92
N ALA A 118 2.38 -5.55 4.99
CA ALA A 118 1.40 -4.48 5.18
C ALA A 118 -0.05 -4.99 5.27
N GLY A 119 -0.29 -6.30 5.13
CA GLY A 119 -1.61 -6.90 5.22
C GLY A 119 -2.31 -7.12 3.89
N GLY A 120 -1.62 -6.85 2.77
CA GLY A 120 -2.11 -7.13 1.43
C GLY A 120 -2.30 -8.64 1.21
N LYS A 121 -3.55 -9.04 0.97
CA LYS A 121 -3.94 -10.46 0.76
C LYS A 121 -4.71 -10.70 -0.54
N GLY A 122 -5.11 -9.64 -1.24
CA GLY A 122 -6.05 -9.67 -2.36
C GLY A 122 -5.59 -8.92 -3.62
N PRO A 123 -6.52 -8.61 -4.55
CA PRO A 123 -6.19 -7.98 -5.82
C PRO A 123 -5.72 -6.54 -5.64
N VAL A 124 -4.68 -6.14 -6.36
CA VAL A 124 -4.29 -4.72 -6.45
C VAL A 124 -5.42 -3.89 -7.08
N PRO A 125 -5.56 -2.58 -6.75
CA PRO A 125 -4.65 -1.77 -5.96
C PRO A 125 -4.77 -2.00 -4.44
N PHE A 126 -3.66 -1.85 -3.73
CA PHE A 126 -3.63 -1.81 -2.27
C PHE A 126 -2.91 -0.54 -1.85
N LEU A 127 -3.55 0.27 -1.01
CA LEU A 127 -3.05 1.56 -0.57
C LEU A 127 -2.75 1.55 0.92
N VAL A 128 -1.66 2.19 1.30
CA VAL A 128 -1.25 2.37 2.70
C VAL A 128 -1.17 3.87 2.98
N PHE A 129 -1.90 4.30 4.01
CA PHE A 129 -2.01 5.65 4.51
C PHE A 129 -1.45 5.70 5.95
N GLY A 130 -0.12 5.71 6.07
CA GLY A 130 0.54 5.54 7.36
C GLY A 130 0.19 4.19 7.99
N THR A 131 -0.64 4.19 9.03
CA THR A 131 -1.11 2.96 9.70
C THR A 131 -2.42 2.42 9.13
N GLN A 132 -3.14 3.19 8.32
CA GLN A 132 -4.38 2.76 7.69
C GLN A 132 -4.10 2.11 6.33
N THR A 133 -4.95 1.19 5.92
CA THR A 133 -4.85 0.47 4.66
C THR A 133 -6.19 0.38 3.96
N MET A 134 -6.14 0.29 2.63
CA MET A 134 -7.30 0.16 1.77
C MET A 134 -6.99 -0.81 0.64
N GLN A 135 -7.81 -1.86 0.50
CA GLN A 135 -7.82 -2.75 -0.64
C GLN A 135 -8.84 -2.26 -1.69
N GLY A 136 -8.48 -2.30 -2.96
CA GLY A 136 -9.34 -1.90 -4.08
C GLY A 136 -9.25 -0.41 -4.41
N PHE A 137 -10.13 0.06 -5.29
CA PHE A 137 -10.18 1.46 -5.74
C PHE A 137 -11.57 2.06 -5.52
N SER A 138 -11.61 3.19 -4.82
CA SER A 138 -12.79 4.03 -4.64
C SER A 138 -12.33 5.45 -4.34
N GLU A 139 -12.77 6.40 -5.15
CA GLU A 139 -12.43 7.82 -5.00
C GLU A 139 -12.84 8.36 -3.62
N VAL A 140 -14.07 8.08 -3.21
CA VAL A 140 -14.62 8.47 -1.90
C VAL A 140 -13.80 7.87 -0.76
N SER A 141 -13.35 6.63 -0.91
CA SER A 141 -12.56 5.96 0.14
C SER A 141 -11.14 6.51 0.21
N ILE A 142 -10.52 6.81 -0.94
CA ILE A 142 -9.21 7.48 -1.00
C ILE A 142 -9.29 8.84 -0.33
N ASP A 143 -10.30 9.66 -0.67
CA ASP A 143 -10.48 10.98 -0.07
C ASP A 143 -10.65 10.89 1.46
N ARG A 144 -11.47 9.94 1.94
CA ARG A 144 -11.69 9.71 3.38
C ARG A 144 -10.40 9.32 4.10
N HIS A 145 -9.73 8.28 3.62
CA HIS A 145 -8.49 7.78 4.24
C HIS A 145 -7.37 8.81 4.17
N TYR A 146 -7.27 9.59 3.09
CA TYR A 146 -6.27 10.64 2.99
C TYR A 146 -6.55 11.81 3.93
N ALA A 147 -7.82 12.20 4.10
CA ALA A 147 -8.19 13.23 5.08
C ALA A 147 -7.88 12.78 6.52
N ASP A 148 -8.14 11.52 6.85
CA ASP A 148 -7.76 10.93 8.14
C ASP A 148 -6.23 10.93 8.31
N PHE A 149 -5.50 10.47 7.28
CA PHE A 149 -4.04 10.50 7.26
C PHE A 149 -3.48 11.90 7.49
N GLN A 150 -4.02 12.92 6.82
CA GLN A 150 -3.61 14.32 7.04
C GLN A 150 -3.86 14.77 8.48
N ARG A 151 -5.00 14.39 9.09
CA ARG A 151 -5.27 14.67 10.50
C ARG A 151 -4.27 13.98 11.41
N THR A 152 -3.91 12.72 11.14
CA THR A 152 -2.88 12.01 11.93
C THR A 152 -1.49 12.64 11.78
N MET A 153 -1.14 13.14 10.60
CA MET A 153 0.11 13.85 10.37
C MET A 153 0.14 15.22 11.04
N ALA A 154 -0.97 15.95 11.01
CA ALA A 154 -1.11 17.27 11.64
C ALA A 154 -1.20 17.20 13.17
N SER A 155 -1.75 16.12 13.72
CA SER A 155 -1.86 15.89 15.17
C SER A 155 -0.65 15.17 15.77
N ARG A 156 0.29 14.67 14.94
CA ARG A 156 1.60 14.25 15.44
C ARG A 156 2.22 15.49 16.08
N PRO A 157 2.62 15.49 17.37
CA PRO A 157 3.20 16.66 18.01
C PRO A 157 4.44 17.05 17.22
N VAL A 158 4.29 18.05 16.36
CA VAL A 158 5.42 18.76 15.82
C VAL A 158 5.83 19.64 16.99
N ASN A 159 6.93 19.28 17.66
CA ASN A 159 7.59 20.18 18.59
C ASN A 159 8.02 21.42 17.79
N MET A 160 7.14 22.40 17.64
CA MET A 160 7.40 23.68 16.98
C MET A 160 7.93 24.73 17.97
N ASP A 161 7.96 24.43 19.28
CA ASP A 161 8.51 25.29 20.35
C ASP A 161 9.66 24.64 21.16
N ALA A 162 10.28 23.55 20.71
CA ALA A 162 11.51 23.04 21.32
C ALA A 162 12.72 23.52 20.51
N PRO A 163 13.62 24.36 21.05
CA PRO A 163 14.89 24.61 20.39
C PRO A 163 15.68 23.31 20.38
N ALA A 164 15.73 22.60 19.25
CA ALA A 164 16.74 21.59 18.92
C ALA A 164 17.27 20.71 20.08
N ALA A 165 16.41 20.28 21.01
CA ALA A 165 16.81 19.51 22.18
C ALA A 165 15.60 18.79 22.79
N LEU A 166 15.79 17.50 23.06
CA LEU A 166 14.95 16.61 23.88
C LEU A 166 13.72 15.97 23.21
N MET A 167 13.97 14.99 22.32
CA MET A 167 13.39 13.62 22.30
C MET A 167 13.49 13.04 20.87
N GLN A 168 14.71 12.68 20.48
CA GLN A 168 14.94 11.71 19.42
C GLN A 168 14.51 10.32 19.95
N PRO A 169 14.10 9.35 19.10
CA PRO A 169 14.22 7.94 19.50
C PRO A 169 15.65 7.77 19.96
N THR A 170 15.87 7.36 21.21
CA THR A 170 17.19 7.39 21.85
C THR A 170 18.19 6.79 20.87
N PRO A 171 19.05 7.60 20.23
CA PRO A 171 20.13 7.02 19.47
C PRO A 171 20.92 6.24 20.49
N GLN A 172 21.10 4.96 20.27
CA GLN A 172 22.00 4.21 21.14
C GLN A 172 23.37 4.82 20.96
N LEU A 173 23.70 5.64 21.95
CA LEU A 173 24.92 6.37 22.12
C LEU A 173 26.02 5.31 22.19
N ASP A 174 26.72 5.08 21.09
CA ASP A 174 28.03 4.50 21.20
C ASP A 174 29.01 5.58 21.72
N SER A 175 30.18 5.12 22.15
CA SER A 175 31.13 5.85 22.98
C SER A 175 31.78 7.08 22.31
N SER A 176 31.20 7.64 21.25
CA SER A 176 31.77 8.77 20.50
C SER A 176 30.77 9.88 20.15
N GLY A 177 29.49 9.79 20.56
CA GLY A 177 28.61 10.96 20.69
C GLY A 177 28.28 11.69 19.38
N THR A 178 28.32 11.05 18.21
CA THR A 178 27.72 11.63 17.01
C THR A 178 26.96 10.61 16.17
N LEU A 179 25.75 10.98 15.76
CA LEU A 179 24.88 10.16 14.92
C LEU A 179 25.50 10.02 13.52
N LEU A 180 25.93 8.81 13.15
CA LEU A 180 26.30 8.50 11.77
C LEU A 180 25.04 8.50 10.90
N GLN A 181 24.99 9.36 9.90
CA GLN A 181 23.93 9.40 8.90
C GLN A 181 24.36 8.66 7.62
N SER A 182 23.39 8.16 6.86
CA SER A 182 23.68 7.61 5.54
C SER A 182 24.40 8.67 4.69
N GLY A 183 25.51 8.29 4.06
CA GLY A 183 26.40 9.20 3.33
C GLY A 183 27.63 9.64 4.13
N ASP A 184 27.68 9.43 5.45
CA ASP A 184 28.85 9.78 6.25
C ASP A 184 30.06 8.91 5.87
N MET A 185 31.22 9.56 5.74
CA MET A 185 32.49 8.84 5.55
C MET A 185 32.96 8.27 6.88
N VAL A 186 33.25 6.97 6.88
CA VAL A 186 33.80 6.22 7.99
C VAL A 186 35.20 5.71 7.67
N VAL A 187 36.06 5.72 8.69
CA VAL A 187 37.44 5.23 8.62
C VAL A 187 37.71 4.23 9.73
N GLY A 188 38.63 3.30 9.49
CA GLY A 188 39.06 2.35 10.51
C GLY A 188 39.76 3.03 11.69
N LYS A 189 39.41 2.64 12.92
CA LYS A 189 40.17 3.00 14.15
C LYS A 189 41.51 2.29 14.19
N ILE A 190 41.62 1.15 13.51
CA ILE A 190 42.84 0.35 13.35
C ILE A 190 43.13 0.12 11.87
N ALA A 191 44.33 -0.36 11.56
CA ALA A 191 44.66 -0.80 10.21
C ALA A 191 44.10 -2.22 9.99
N GLY A 192 43.58 -2.49 8.79
CA GLY A 192 43.09 -3.82 8.42
C GLY A 192 41.69 -4.13 8.96
N VAL A 193 40.80 -3.14 9.05
CA VAL A 193 39.42 -3.39 9.49
C VAL A 193 38.71 -4.22 8.44
N LYS A 194 38.30 -5.43 8.81
CA LYS A 194 37.68 -6.39 7.89
C LYS A 194 36.33 -5.89 7.39
N VAL A 195 36.13 -5.99 6.08
CA VAL A 195 34.82 -5.82 5.44
C VAL A 195 34.32 -7.19 5.02
N TYR A 196 33.11 -7.54 5.45
CA TYR A 196 32.47 -8.82 5.24
C TYR A 196 31.42 -8.75 4.13
N ALA A 197 31.18 -9.86 3.44
CA ALA A 197 30.18 -9.93 2.38
C ALA A 197 28.72 -9.90 2.91
N GLN A 198 28.53 -10.28 4.17
CA GLN A 198 27.23 -10.39 4.84
C GLN A 198 27.33 -9.73 6.22
N PRO A 199 26.20 -9.38 6.87
CA PRO A 199 26.17 -8.78 8.20
C PRO A 199 26.53 -9.82 9.29
N SER A 200 27.69 -10.44 9.20
CA SER A 200 28.18 -11.40 10.18
C SER A 200 29.70 -11.40 10.25
N ARG A 201 30.24 -11.46 11.47
CA ARG A 201 31.69 -11.54 11.74
C ARG A 201 32.32 -12.86 11.29
N THR A 202 31.50 -13.88 11.05
CA THR A 202 31.92 -15.19 10.54
C THR A 202 31.80 -15.31 9.02
N ALA A 203 31.23 -14.31 8.36
CA ALA A 203 31.06 -14.31 6.91
C ALA A 203 32.40 -14.19 6.17
N PRO A 204 32.45 -14.56 4.87
CA PRO A 204 33.61 -14.33 4.02
C PRO A 204 34.02 -12.86 4.02
N LYS A 205 35.34 -12.63 4.15
CA LYS A 205 35.95 -11.31 4.11
C LYS A 205 36.17 -10.91 2.66
N LEU A 206 35.68 -9.74 2.29
CA LEU A 206 35.91 -9.15 0.98
C LEU A 206 37.27 -8.45 0.92
N LEU A 207 37.55 -7.63 1.93
CA LEU A 207 38.78 -6.84 2.03
C LEU A 207 39.08 -6.45 3.49
N ALA A 208 40.18 -5.73 3.69
CA ALA A 208 40.53 -5.11 4.96
C ALA A 208 40.88 -3.63 4.74
N LEU A 209 40.11 -2.73 5.33
CA LEU A 209 40.28 -1.29 5.21
C LEU A 209 41.56 -0.84 5.92
N GLY A 210 42.40 -0.07 5.22
CA GLY A 210 43.53 0.64 5.82
C GLY A 210 43.11 1.72 6.82
N LYS A 211 44.08 2.24 7.61
CA LYS A 211 43.84 3.34 8.57
C LYS A 211 43.37 4.65 7.92
N THR A 212 43.75 4.85 6.66
CA THR A 212 43.43 6.05 5.86
C THR A 212 42.37 5.77 4.81
N GLU A 213 41.93 4.52 4.69
CA GLU A 213 40.96 4.11 3.69
C GLU A 213 39.56 4.44 4.18
N GLU A 214 38.82 5.15 3.34
CA GLU A 214 37.49 5.65 3.63
C GLU A 214 36.45 4.71 3.05
N ALA A 215 35.35 4.56 3.77
CA ALA A 215 34.15 3.91 3.28
C ALA A 215 32.95 4.81 3.57
N ILE A 216 31.90 4.74 2.75
CA ILE A 216 30.69 5.54 2.94
C ILE A 216 29.65 4.69 3.67
N TYR A 217 29.10 5.19 4.77
CA TYR A 217 28.04 4.51 5.52
C TYR A 217 26.71 4.56 4.76
N MET A 218 26.05 3.42 4.60
CA MET A 218 24.82 3.29 3.80
C MET A 218 23.53 3.35 4.64
N GLY A 219 23.62 3.69 5.93
CA GLY A 219 22.46 3.85 6.81
C GLY A 219 21.90 2.56 7.40
N GLU A 220 22.46 1.40 7.07
CA GLU A 220 22.02 0.11 7.61
C GLU A 220 23.01 -0.42 8.65
N GLU A 221 22.47 -0.81 9.81
CA GLU A 221 23.17 -1.53 10.87
C GLU A 221 22.50 -2.89 11.11
N ARG A 222 23.27 -3.98 11.10
CA ARG A 222 22.80 -5.34 11.45
C ARG A 222 23.89 -6.10 12.19
N ASP A 223 23.54 -6.76 13.28
CA ASP A 223 24.46 -7.57 14.11
C ASP A 223 25.72 -6.82 14.59
N GLY A 224 25.61 -5.49 14.75
CA GLY A 224 26.73 -4.62 15.11
C GLY A 224 27.71 -4.35 13.96
N LEU A 225 27.30 -4.60 12.72
CA LEU A 225 28.02 -4.21 11.51
C LEU A 225 27.27 -3.10 10.76
N TYR A 226 28.03 -2.14 10.24
CA TYR A 226 27.55 -1.11 9.33
C TYR A 226 27.69 -1.57 7.89
N ARG A 227 26.65 -1.36 7.09
CA ARG A 227 26.73 -1.46 5.63
C ARG A 227 27.51 -0.27 5.10
N VAL A 228 28.55 -0.52 4.31
CA VAL A 228 29.43 0.51 3.75
C VAL A 228 29.74 0.26 2.29
N THR A 229 30.00 1.35 1.56
CA THR A 229 30.52 1.32 0.18
C THR A 229 31.99 1.73 0.19
N THR A 230 32.84 0.88 -0.38
CA THR A 230 34.29 1.07 -0.53
C THR A 230 34.66 1.23 -2.01
N ALA A 231 35.92 1.53 -2.32
CA ALA A 231 36.40 1.65 -3.70
C ALA A 231 36.23 0.36 -4.54
N ILE A 232 36.19 -0.80 -3.89
CA ILE A 232 36.09 -2.10 -4.57
C ILE A 232 34.69 -2.74 -4.49
N GLY A 233 33.75 -2.07 -3.83
CA GLY A 233 32.36 -2.52 -3.72
C GLY A 233 31.75 -2.34 -2.32
N GLU A 234 30.53 -2.85 -2.17
CA GLU A 234 29.78 -2.78 -0.92
C GLU A 234 30.11 -3.96 0.02
N GLY A 235 30.01 -3.72 1.32
CA GLY A 235 30.14 -4.75 2.33
C GLY A 235 29.77 -4.29 3.73
N TRP A 236 30.14 -5.09 4.72
CA TRP A 236 29.76 -4.89 6.12
C TRP A 236 31.00 -4.73 6.99
N VAL A 237 31.07 -3.67 7.80
CA VAL A 237 32.21 -3.38 8.66
C VAL A 237 31.78 -3.33 10.13
N ASP A 238 32.63 -3.79 11.04
CA ASP A 238 32.34 -3.74 12.47
C ASP A 238 32.22 -2.30 12.98
N LYS A 239 31.05 -1.95 13.52
CA LYS A 239 30.74 -0.63 14.08
C LYS A 239 31.77 -0.16 15.10
N LEU A 240 32.27 -1.08 15.93
CA LEU A 240 33.21 -0.72 16.99
C LEU A 240 34.60 -0.35 16.45
N LEU A 241 34.94 -0.85 15.26
CA LEU A 241 36.25 -0.68 14.63
C LEU A 241 36.30 0.49 13.66
N VAL A 242 35.20 1.21 13.43
CA VAL A 242 35.16 2.38 12.57
C VAL A 242 34.73 3.63 13.34
N ARG A 243 35.10 4.79 12.81
CA ARG A 243 34.66 6.10 13.30
C ARG A 243 34.32 6.99 12.12
N ARG A 244 33.46 7.98 12.35
CA ARG A 244 33.24 9.04 11.36
C ARG A 244 34.53 9.83 11.15
N ARG A 245 34.80 10.20 9.89
CA ARG A 245 35.90 11.10 9.54
C ARG A 245 35.52 12.56 9.77
#